data_AF-Q326V3-F1
#
_entry.id   AF-Q326V3-F1
#
_cell.length_a   1.000
_cell.length_b   1.000
_cell.length_c   1.000
_cell.angle_alpha   90.00
_cell.angle_beta   90.00
_cell.angle_gamma   90.00
#
_symmetry.space_group_name_H-M   'P 1'
#
loop_
_entity.id
_entity.type
_entity.pdbx_description
1 polymer ?
#
loop_
_entity_poly.entity_id
_entity_poly.type
_entity_poly.pdbx_seq_one_letter_code
_entity_poly.pdbx_strand_id
1 'polypeptide(L)' 'MCRVPGVSRSGYYDRVQHAPSDRKQSDERLKLEIKVAHIRTRETYGTRRLQTELADNGIIVG' A
#
# COMPACT_ATOMS: atom_id res chain seq x y z
N MET A 1 5.26 -18.80 26.15
CA MET A 1 4.25 -19.62 25.44
C MET A 1 3.47 -18.70 24.50
N CYS A 2 3.64 -18.82 23.18
CA CYS A 2 2.97 -17.95 22.20
C CYS A 2 1.57 -18.52 21.86
N ARG A 3 0.53 -17.69 21.84
CA ARG A 3 -0.81 -18.09 21.36
C ARG A 3 -0.85 -17.93 19.84
N VAL A 4 -1.11 -19.03 19.14
CA VAL A 4 -1.39 -18.99 17.71
C VAL A 4 -2.86 -18.59 17.54
N PRO A 5 -3.18 -17.53 16.80
CA PRO A 5 -4.57 -17.24 16.46
C PRO A 5 -5.13 -18.41 15.65
N GLY A 6 -6.22 -19.02 16.14
CA GLY A 6 -6.88 -20.16 15.51
C GLY A 6 -7.66 -19.74 14.27
N VAL A 7 -6.94 -19.41 13.20
CA VAL A 7 -7.57 -19.07 11.91
C VAL A 7 -8.03 -20.37 11.25
N SER A 8 -9.31 -20.45 10.90
CA SER A 8 -9.82 -21.59 10.14
C SER A 8 -9.24 -21.60 8.72
N ARG A 9 -9.07 -22.78 8.13
CA ARG A 9 -8.61 -22.91 6.74
C ARG A 9 -9.50 -22.12 5.78
N SER A 10 -10.82 -22.15 5.98
CA SER A 10 -11.76 -21.35 5.18
C SER A 10 -11.43 -19.87 5.27
N GLY A 11 -11.32 -19.29 6.48
CA GLY A 11 -11.00 -17.88 6.64
C GLY A 11 -9.64 -17.47 6.04
N TYR A 12 -8.66 -18.37 6.05
CA TYR A 12 -7.38 -18.15 5.37
C TYR A 12 -7.55 -18.03 3.85
N TYR A 13 -8.24 -18.99 3.23
CA TYR A 13 -8.43 -19.00 1.78
C TYR A 13 -9.42 -17.94 1.30
N ASP A 14 -10.43 -17.62 2.10
CA ASP A 14 -11.41 -16.57 1.84
C ASP A 14 -10.69 -15.24 1.62
N ARG A 15 -9.84 -14.79 2.56
CA ARG A 15 -9.05 -13.56 2.40
C ARG A 15 -8.18 -13.55 1.13
N VAL A 16 -7.61 -14.69 0.77
CA VAL A 16 -6.72 -14.81 -0.40
C VAL A 16 -7.50 -14.76 -1.71
N GLN A 17 -8.68 -15.39 -1.74
CA GLN A 17 -9.52 -15.49 -2.93
C GLN A 17 -10.47 -14.31 -3.10
N HIS A 18 -10.76 -13.56 -2.03
CA HIS A 18 -11.64 -12.41 -2.10
C HIS A 18 -11.08 -11.35 -3.05
N ALA A 19 -11.97 -10.83 -3.90
CA ALA A 19 -11.72 -9.67 -4.72
C ALA A 19 -11.20 -8.52 -3.83
N PRO A 20 -10.25 -7.71 -4.33
CA PRO A 20 -9.70 -6.62 -3.54
C PRO A 20 -10.82 -5.68 -3.11
N SER A 21 -10.94 -5.46 -1.80
CA SER A 21 -11.85 -4.46 -1.27
C SER A 21 -11.50 -3.08 -1.81
N ASP A 22 -12.44 -2.14 -1.75
CA ASP A 22 -12.21 -0.76 -2.21
C ASP A 22 -10.96 -0.14 -1.60
N ARG A 23 -10.69 -0.43 -0.31
CA ARG A 23 -9.46 -0.02 0.36
C ARG A 23 -8.22 -0.67 -0.24
N LYS A 24 -8.25 -1.97 -0.54
CA LYS A 24 -7.11 -2.64 -1.18
C LYS A 24 -6.87 -2.07 -2.58
N GLN A 25 -7.92 -1.75 -3.32
CA GLN A 25 -7.81 -1.11 -4.64
C GLN A 25 -7.23 0.31 -4.52
N SER A 26 -7.68 1.11 -3.55
CA SER A 26 -7.11 2.44 -3.30
C SER A 26 -5.64 2.34 -2.91
N ASP A 27 -5.28 1.39 -2.05
CA ASP A 27 -3.90 1.16 -1.63
C ASP A 27 -3.01 0.71 -2.82
N GLU A 28 -3.55 -0.10 -3.73
CA GLU A 28 -2.85 -0.49 -4.95
C GLU A 28 -2.64 0.69 -5.91
N ARG A 29 -3.65 1.55 -6.09
CA ARG A 29 -3.51 2.80 -6.86
C ARG A 29 -2.46 3.72 -6.23
N LEU A 30 -2.51 3.90 -4.91
CA LEU A 30 -1.56 4.72 -4.16
C LEU A 30 -0.13 4.19 -4.32
N LYS A 31 0.07 2.88 -4.24
CA LYS A 31 1.39 2.26 -4.47
C LYS A 31 1.94 2.56 -5.86
N LEU A 32 1.10 2.57 -6.89
CA LEU A 32 1.52 2.92 -8.25
C LEU A 32 1.94 4.38 -8.33
N GLU A 33 1.19 5.29 -7.72
CA GLU A 33 1.54 6.71 -7.70
C GLU A 33 2.85 6.98 -6.96
N ILE A 34 3.06 6.34 -5.80
CA ILE A 34 4.32 6.39 -5.06
C ILE A 34 5.47 5.91 -5.96
N LYS A 35 5.29 4.81 -6.69
CA LYS A 35 6.30 4.25 -7.59
C LYS A 35 6.62 5.20 -8.74
N VAL A 36 5.60 5.82 -9.34
CA VAL A 36 5.79 6.81 -10.41
C VAL A 36 6.54 8.03 -9.89
N ALA A 37 6.18 8.57 -8.73
CA ALA A 37 6.92 9.68 -8.10
C ALA A 37 8.38 9.29 -7.79
N HIS A 38 8.61 8.07 -7.30
CA HIS A 38 9.96 7.58 -7.02
C HIS A 38 10.83 7.52 -8.29
N ILE A 39 10.26 7.06 -9.40
CA ILE A 39 10.97 7.00 -10.69
C ILE A 39 11.19 8.42 -11.26
N ARG A 40 10.19 9.31 -11.18
CA ARG A 40 10.30 10.70 -11.64
C ARG A 40 11.42 11.46 -10.93
N THR A 41 11.65 11.15 -9.66
CA THR A 41 12.73 11.71 -8.83
C THR A 41 14.07 11.00 -8.98
N ARG A 42 14.19 10.08 -9.94
CA ARG A 42 15.38 9.25 -10.17
C ARG A 42 15.81 8.51 -8.91
N GLU A 43 14.85 8.09 -8.09
CA GLU A 43 15.07 7.34 -6.86
C GLU A 43 15.96 8.06 -5.84
N THR A 44 16.22 9.36 -6.05
CA THR A 44 17.12 10.16 -5.24
C THR A 44 16.42 10.66 -3.98
N TYR A 45 15.08 10.70 -4.01
CA TYR A 45 14.29 11.22 -2.90
C TYR A 45 14.02 10.12 -1.88
N GLY A 46 14.53 10.33 -0.67
CA GLY A 46 14.11 9.56 0.50
C GLY A 46 12.65 9.85 0.88
N THR A 47 12.11 9.03 1.78
CA THR A 47 10.68 9.01 2.14
C THR A 47 10.08 10.39 2.40
N ARG A 48 10.74 11.26 3.18
CA ARG A 48 10.21 12.60 3.52
C ARG A 48 10.08 13.52 2.30
N ARG A 49 11.09 13.53 1.43
CA ARG A 49 11.07 14.35 0.21
C ARG A 49 10.04 13.84 -0.77
N LEU A 50 9.93 12.52 -0.88
CA LEU A 50 8.94 11.87 -1.72
C LEU A 50 7.51 12.12 -1.21
N GLN A 51 7.27 12.09 0.10
CA GLN A 51 5.98 12.46 0.70
C GLN A 51 5.59 13.91 0.40
N THR A 52 6.56 14.83 0.45
CA THR A 52 6.33 16.24 0.12
C THR A 52 5.90 16.38 -1.34
N GLU A 53 6.62 15.75 -2.26
CA GLU A 53 6.27 15.77 -3.68
C GLU A 53 4.94 15.08 -3.99
N LEU A 54 4.62 13.97 -3.31
CA LEU A 54 3.31 13.35 -3.44
C LEU A 54 2.20 14.29 -2.97
N ALA A 55 2.39 14.97 -1.84
CA ALA A 55 1.45 15.98 -1.36
C ALA A 55 1.29 17.13 -2.36
N ASP A 56 2.38 17.59 -3.00
CA ASP A 56 2.34 18.61 -4.05
C ASP A 56 1.58 18.14 -5.29
N ASN A 57 1.59 16.83 -5.59
CA ASN A 57 0.78 16.21 -6.64
C ASN A 57 -0.67 15.88 -6.18
N GLY A 58 -1.07 16.27 -4.97
CA GLY A 58 -2.40 16.04 -4.41
C GLY A 58 -2.61 14.66 -3.76
N ILE A 59 -1.53 13.88 -3.58
CA ILE A 59 -1.57 12.53 -3.02
C ILE A 59 -1.14 12.58 -1.55
N ILE A 60 -2.11 12.47 -0.65
CA ILE A 60 -1.86 12.45 0.79
C ILE A 60 -1.63 11.02 1.25
N VAL A 61 -0.38 10.69 1.57
CA VAL A 61 -0.02 9.43 2.23
C VAL A 61 -0.02 9.66 3.74
N GLY A 62 -0.98 9.03 4.44
CA GLY A 62 -1.11 9.07 5.90
C GLY A 62 -0.51 7.87 6.62
#